data_AF-A0A117S9K4-F1
#
_entry.id   AF-A0A117S9K4-F1
#
_cell.length_a   1.000
_cell.length_b   1.000
_cell.length_c   1.000
_cell.angle_alpha   90.00
_cell.angle_beta   90.00
_cell.angle_gamma   90.00
#
_symmetry.space_group_name_H-M   'P 1'
#
loop_
_entity.id
_entity.type
_entity.pdbx_description
1 polymer ?
#
loop_
_entity_poly.entity_id
_entity_poly.type
_entity_poly.pdbx_seq_one_letter_code
_entity_poly.pdbx_strand_id
1 'polypeptide(L)'
;MNIEETKGCFGFHLVGVESDCRPPATDVQIFVKSSCLSHKADLAISPHLRTAAQIDRFVNEALAALQVIRDDAKRALAKADSQAVQEIGNRT
;
A
#
# COMPACT_ATOMS: atom_id res chain seq x y z
N MET A 1 -5.90 11.72 22.01
CA MET A 1 -6.14 10.81 20.87
C MET A 1 -4.77 10.56 20.23
N ASN A 2 -4.11 9.48 20.63
CA ASN A 2 -2.80 9.13 20.06
C ASN A 2 -3.09 8.46 18.72
N ILE A 3 -2.83 9.16 17.62
CA ILE A 3 -2.73 8.52 16.32
C ILE A 3 -1.42 7.73 16.42
N GLU A 4 -1.50 6.45 16.81
CA GLU A 4 -0.39 5.52 16.56
C GLU A 4 -0.10 5.63 15.07
N GLU A 5 1.11 6.07 14.72
CA GLU A 5 1.60 5.96 13.36
C GLU A 5 1.43 4.51 12.95
N THR A 6 0.42 4.23 12.13
CA THR A 6 0.28 2.96 11.45
C THR A 6 1.40 2.90 10.43
N LYS A 7 2.61 2.54 10.89
CA LYS A 7 3.71 2.13 10.03
C LYS A 7 3.10 1.10 9.09
N GLY A 8 2.98 1.43 7.81
CA GLY A 8 2.33 0.56 6.84
C GLY A 8 2.91 -0.84 6.95
N CYS A 9 2.11 -1.81 7.38
CA CYS A 9 2.58 -3.15 7.60
C CYS A 9 2.64 -3.83 6.22
N PHE A 10 3.81 -3.85 5.59
CA PHE A 10 4.03 -4.57 4.33
C PHE A 10 4.90 -5.82 4.57
N GLY A 11 4.77 -6.83 3.70
CA GLY A 11 5.55 -8.06 3.76
C GLY A 11 5.69 -8.72 2.39
N PHE A 12 6.44 -9.81 2.33
CA PHE A 12 6.53 -10.64 1.13
C PHE A 12 6.51 -12.13 1.49
N HIS A 13 5.97 -12.93 0.58
CA HIS A 13 6.06 -14.39 0.63
C HIS A 13 6.92 -14.90 -0.53
N LEU A 14 7.75 -15.90 -0.23
CA LEU A 14 8.43 -16.73 -1.22
C LEU A 14 7.51 -17.90 -1.53
N VAL A 15 7.08 -18.00 -2.78
CA VAL A 15 6.22 -19.08 -3.27
C VAL A 15 7.09 -19.99 -4.14
N GLY A 16 7.40 -21.18 -3.62
CA GLY A 16 8.00 -22.24 -4.43
C GLY A 16 6.90 -23.00 -5.18
N VAL A 17 7.03 -23.15 -6.49
CA VAL A 17 6.28 -24.19 -7.21
C VAL A 17 7.10 -25.47 -7.18
N GLU A 18 6.69 -26.44 -6.36
CA GLU A 18 7.15 -27.82 -6.50
C GLU A 18 6.72 -28.30 -7.89
N SER A 19 7.69 -28.54 -8.76
CA SER A 19 7.45 -29.09 -10.09
C SER A 19 8.45 -30.21 -10.34
N ASP A 20 7.95 -31.44 -10.42
CA ASP A 20 8.75 -32.66 -10.53
C ASP A 20 9.62 -32.74 -11.81
N CYS A 21 9.48 -31.80 -12.75
CA CYS A 21 10.15 -31.84 -14.06
C CYS A 21 10.86 -30.53 -14.47
N ARG A 22 10.94 -29.50 -13.62
CA ARG A 22 11.64 -28.24 -13.92
C ARG A 22 12.44 -27.74 -12.71
N PRO A 23 13.49 -26.92 -12.92
CA PRO A 23 14.11 -26.21 -11.80
C PRO A 23 13.02 -25.43 -11.06
N PRO A 24 12.96 -25.49 -9.72
CA PRO A 24 11.92 -24.81 -8.97
C PRO A 24 11.98 -23.32 -9.28
N ALA A 25 10.93 -22.82 -9.95
CA ALA A 25 10.76 -21.38 -10.12
C ALA A 25 10.34 -20.83 -8.75
N THR A 26 11.15 -19.94 -8.18
CA THR A 26 10.80 -19.26 -6.94
C THR A 26 10.20 -17.90 -7.31
N ASP A 27 8.96 -17.69 -6.88
CA ASP A 27 8.21 -16.47 -7.11
C ASP A 27 8.12 -15.67 -5.80
N VAL A 28 8.13 -14.34 -5.90
CA VAL A 28 7.90 -13.41 -4.79
C VAL A 28 6.54 -12.76 -4.97
N GLN A 29 5.76 -12.67 -3.89
CA GLN A 29 4.57 -11.81 -3.82
C GLN A 29 4.69 -10.84 -2.65
N ILE A 30 4.30 -9.59 -2.88
CA ILE A 30 4.27 -8.51 -1.89
C ILE A 30 2.83 -8.35 -1.38
N PHE A 31 2.69 -8.18 -0.08
CA PHE A 31 1.40 -8.11 0.62
C PHE A 31 1.31 -6.88 1.53
N VAL A 32 0.09 -6.44 1.77
CA VAL A 32 -0.25 -5.62 2.93
C VAL A 32 -0.63 -6.57 4.06
N LYS A 33 0.13 -6.49 5.16
CA LYS A 33 -0.15 -7.25 6.36
C LYS A 33 -1.39 -6.69 7.04
N SER A 34 -2.29 -7.57 7.42
CA SER A 34 -3.31 -7.18 8.38
C SER A 34 -2.65 -6.85 9.71
N SER A 35 -3.21 -5.90 10.47
CA SER A 35 -2.80 -5.71 11.87
C SER A 35 -2.78 -7.07 12.57
N CYS A 36 -1.82 -7.31 13.46
CA CYS A 36 -1.75 -8.56 14.24
C CYS A 36 -3.01 -8.83 15.08
N LEU A 37 -3.87 -7.82 15.26
CA LEU A 37 -5.18 -7.92 15.92
C LEU A 37 -6.35 -8.16 14.95
N SER A 38 -6.11 -8.10 13.65
CA SER A 38 -7.11 -8.35 12.60
C SER A 38 -6.96 -9.80 12.13
N HIS A 39 -8.02 -10.59 12.29
CA HIS A 39 -8.11 -11.96 11.75
C HIS A 39 -8.15 -12.03 10.21
N LYS A 40 -8.01 -10.90 9.50
CA LYS A 40 -7.98 -10.91 8.03
C LYS A 40 -6.63 -11.41 7.53
N ALA A 41 -6.68 -12.21 6.47
CA ALA A 41 -5.48 -12.65 5.76
C ALA A 41 -4.71 -11.46 5.18
N ASP A 42 -3.39 -11.62 5.06
CA ASP A 42 -2.54 -10.69 4.32
C ASP A 42 -3.04 -10.57 2.88
N LEU A 43 -3.19 -9.34 2.39
CA LEU A 43 -3.73 -9.08 1.07
C LEU A 43 -2.59 -8.95 0.06
N ALA A 44 -2.56 -9.86 -0.93
CA ALA A 44 -1.60 -9.79 -2.02
C ALA A 44 -1.85 -8.50 -2.82
N ILE A 45 -0.80 -7.71 -3.01
CA ILE A 45 -0.86 -6.47 -3.81
C ILE A 45 -0.01 -6.54 -5.07
N SER A 46 0.92 -7.49 -5.18
CA SER A 46 1.70 -7.71 -6.39
C SER A 46 1.27 -8.97 -7.14
N PRO A 47 1.49 -9.04 -8.46
CA PRO A 47 1.53 -10.33 -9.16
C PRO A 47 2.71 -11.18 -8.66
N HIS A 48 2.85 -12.41 -9.17
CA HIS A 48 4.04 -13.23 -8.96
C HIS A 48 5.25 -12.59 -9.68
N LEU A 49 6.25 -12.18 -8.91
CA LEU A 49 7.46 -11.54 -9.39
C LEU A 49 8.61 -12.55 -9.38
N ARG A 50 9.37 -12.65 -10.48
CA ARG A 50 10.40 -13.68 -10.67
C ARG A 50 11.82 -13.14 -10.76
N THR A 51 11.97 -11.84 -10.98
CA THR A 51 13.26 -11.20 -11.20
C THR A 51 13.37 -9.91 -10.39
N ALA A 52 14.60 -9.52 -10.04
CA ALA A 52 14.87 -8.25 -9.38
C ALA A 52 14.28 -7.06 -10.16
N ALA A 53 14.45 -7.05 -11.49
CA ALA A 53 13.89 -5.99 -12.34
C ALA A 53 12.35 -5.91 -12.29
N GLN A 54 11.65 -7.04 -12.18
CA GLN A 54 10.20 -7.05 -11.99
C GLN A 54 9.80 -6.48 -10.62
N ILE A 55 10.57 -6.80 -9.57
CA ILE A 55 10.37 -6.26 -8.22
C ILE A 55 10.58 -4.75 -8.22
N ASP A 56 11.71 -4.27 -8.74
CA ASP A 56 12.05 -2.85 -8.77
C ASP A 56 11.01 -2.06 -9.56
N ARG A 57 10.59 -2.59 -10.71
CA ARG A 57 9.54 -1.95 -11.53
C ARG A 57 8.23 -1.83 -10.77
N PHE A 58 7.76 -2.92 -10.16
CA PHE A 58 6.51 -2.92 -9.40
C PHE A 58 6.56 -1.91 -8.25
N VAL A 59 7.65 -1.90 -7.47
CA VAL A 59 7.81 -0.98 -6.34
C VAL A 59 7.83 0.48 -6.80
N ASN A 60 8.57 0.80 -7.89
CA ASN A 60 8.63 2.16 -8.42
C ASN A 60 7.27 2.65 -8.94
N GLU A 61 6.54 1.80 -9.67
CA GLU A 61 5.18 2.12 -10.13
C GLU A 61 4.21 2.35 -8.95
N ALA A 62 4.29 1.51 -7.90
CA ALA A 62 3.50 1.66 -6.70
C ALA A 62 3.82 2.95 -5.93
N LEU A 63 5.10 3.31 -5.79
CA LEU A 63 5.52 4.58 -5.17
C LEU A 63 5.00 5.79 -5.94
N ALA A 64 5.05 5.76 -7.27
CA ALA A 64 4.49 6.83 -8.10
C ALA A 64 2.98 6.96 -7.93
N ALA A 65 2.24 5.85 -7.86
CA ALA A 65 0.79 5.88 -7.62
C ALA A 65 0.45 6.42 -6.21
N LEU A 66 1.18 5.99 -5.17
CA LEU A 66 0.99 6.49 -3.80
C LEU A 66 1.31 7.98 -3.67
N GLN A 67 2.28 8.46 -4.45
CA GLN A 67 2.62 9.88 -4.51
C GLN A 67 1.42 10.72 -4.98
N VAL A 68 0.71 10.28 -6.01
CA VAL A 68 -0.49 10.95 -6.52
C VAL A 68 -1.60 10.96 -5.48
N ILE A 69 -1.87 9.81 -4.86
CA ILE A 69 -2.88 9.68 -3.79
C ILE A 69 -2.57 10.62 -2.62
N ARG A 70 -1.30 10.71 -2.21
CA ARG A 70 -0.86 11.62 -1.15
C ARG A 70 -1.20 13.07 -1.49
N ASP A 71 -0.91 13.49 -2.70
CA ASP A 71 -1.13 14.88 -3.13
C ASP A 71 -2.63 15.18 -3.26
N ASP A 72 -3.43 14.23 -3.75
CA ASP A 72 -4.89 14.32 -3.77
C ASP A 72 -5.49 14.40 -2.37
N ALA A 73 -5.04 13.56 -1.44
CA ALA A 73 -5.50 13.57 -0.06
C ALA A 73 -5.21 14.92 0.63
N LYS A 74 -4.00 15.48 0.42
CA LYS A 74 -3.64 16.81 0.92
C LYS A 74 -4.53 17.90 0.35
N ARG A 75 -4.81 17.85 -0.96
CA ARG A 75 -5.73 18.80 -1.63
C ARG A 75 -7.14 18.69 -1.06
N ALA A 76 -7.64 17.48 -0.83
CA ALA A 76 -8.96 17.25 -0.25
C ALA A 76 -9.05 17.81 1.18
N LEU A 77 -8.03 17.57 2.01
CA LEU A 77 -7.96 18.11 3.38
C LEU A 77 -7.97 19.64 3.40
N ALA A 78 -7.12 20.28 2.59
CA ALA A 78 -7.06 21.74 2.51
C ALA A 78 -8.40 22.37 2.06
N LYS A 79 -9.14 21.69 1.17
CA LYS A 79 -10.48 22.13 0.77
C LYS A 79 -11.48 22.04 1.92
N ALA A 80 -11.46 20.94 2.67
CA ALA A 80 -12.34 20.75 3.82
C ALA A 80 -12.12 21.82 4.89
N ASP A 81 -10.85 22.14 5.20
CA ASP A 81 -10.50 23.19 6.16
C ASP A 81 -10.98 24.57 5.70
N SER A 82 -10.87 24.85 4.39
CA SER A 82 -11.30 26.14 3.82
C SER A 82 -12.83 26.31 3.87
N GLN A 83 -13.59 25.23 3.70
CA GLN A 83 -15.05 25.24 3.83
C GLN A 83 -15.48 25.47 5.29
N ALA A 84 -14.79 24.86 6.25
CA ALA A 84 -15.06 25.05 7.68
C ALA A 84 -14.84 26.51 8.14
N VAL A 85 -13.82 27.20 7.61
CA VAL A 85 -13.57 28.63 7.91
C VAL A 85 -14.68 29.52 7.33
N GLN A 86 -15.18 29.19 6.14
CA GLN A 86 -16.22 29.96 5.46
C GLN A 86 -17.59 29.84 6.16
N GLU A 87 -17.90 28.68 6.76
CA GLU A 87 -19.12 28.49 7.56
C GLU A 87 -19.11 29.26 8.89
N ILE A 88 -17.94 29.48 9.51
CA ILE A 88 -17.81 30.32 10.71
C ILE A 88 -17.98 31.80 10.35
N GLY A 89 -17.41 32.24 9.23
CA GLY A 89 -17.54 33.61 8.74
C GLY A 89 -18.98 34.01 8.36
N ASN A 90 -19.78 33.07 7.86
CA ASN A 90 -21.18 33.33 7.46
C ASN A 90 -22.19 33.25 8.62
N ARG A 91 -21.75 32.89 9.84
CA ARG A 91 -22.60 32.82 11.05
C ARG A 91 -22.38 33.98 12.02
N THR A 92 -21.53 34.95 11.65
CA THR A 92 -21.26 36.18 12.42
C THR A 92 -21.82 37.38 11.66
#